data_AF-A0A2N2GFT6-F1
#
_entry.id   AF-A0A2N2GFT6-F1
#
_cell.length_a   1.000
_cell.length_b   1.000
_cell.length_c   1.000
_cell.angle_alpha   90.00
_cell.angle_beta   90.00
_cell.angle_gamma   90.00
#
_symmetry.space_group_name_H-M   'P 1'
#
loop_
_entity.id
_entity.type
_entity.pdbx_description
1 polymer ?
#
loop_
_entity_poly.entity_id
_entity_poly.type
_entity_poly.pdbx_seq_one_letter_code
_entity_poly.pdbx_strand_id
1 'polypeptide(L)'
;MLRDIDRIYKYCSAYKIKVHEVFDQQTYQFSIALKKFQAMLYASDQIEIWKKFTGSLKRYRYLISISPLPPDNAVFNPSSIYENLNNFLNLQQSGSVDDSPIIVAAHNLLNLFQNLSSESINKLYDKFRSLTDKGLSSDITITLLEHSLVKPVKDYFDKVRPHNSFEVISIHELKRVKAFKNIILFGAPAWLDNKGYSFLFSAPRSSALDLISYSWVNNTVNRGSAFDCADSDRGILNVEESRIEFESDKHTDRQEIEDADLYLPVPDISYLKKHLIQSTGSSGDDDIEEIVNARIIILAGNKAVFVESEKDSKSFTINLNNEDYNTNINGQDVEEAEEDEDNDESGNMLGRYLNEDLQEGMFLLLRTGGGGDLIVPVADKVLGSRKTACREMQKHWKDLMKSKMHKHGIVEVQKMIIRAGGTKVHAATIKNWANERNIRPGTSQNFKALLHILGLGNEFNKYNENAEIILTAHRKAGRYIRRLLLEQIKKADMKTLIEEGVMRFNLLDIDTSASMTAYRIERILEEIHEIPYYKLGHPVEIGVESWQ
;
A
#
# COMPACT_ATOMS: atom_id res chain seq x y z
N MET A 1 -18.35 20.45 -5.76
CA MET A 1 -17.77 20.58 -4.40
C MET A 1 -18.78 21.07 -3.37
N LEU A 2 -19.14 22.37 -3.26
CA LEU A 2 -20.14 22.83 -2.26
C LEU A 2 -21.46 22.04 -2.33
N ARG A 3 -21.97 21.80 -3.56
CA ARG A 3 -23.16 20.96 -3.78
C ARG A 3 -22.98 19.49 -3.38
N ASP A 4 -21.78 18.93 -3.50
CA ASP A 4 -21.50 17.54 -3.12
C ASP A 4 -21.35 17.42 -1.60
N ILE A 5 -20.72 18.42 -0.97
CA ILE A 5 -20.64 18.56 0.48
C ILE A 5 -22.04 18.67 1.07
N ASP A 6 -22.89 19.57 0.54
CA ASP A 6 -24.29 19.71 0.96
C ASP A 6 -25.08 18.40 0.78
N ARG A 7 -24.83 17.65 -0.30
CA ARG A 7 -25.43 16.32 -0.52
C ARG A 7 -24.97 15.31 0.51
N ILE A 8 -23.67 15.26 0.84
CA ILE A 8 -23.13 14.37 1.87
C ILE A 8 -23.76 14.69 3.23
N TYR A 9 -23.84 15.96 3.63
CA TYR A 9 -24.53 16.37 4.86
C TYR A 9 -26.01 15.96 4.84
N LYS A 10 -26.69 16.13 3.71
CA LYS A 10 -28.08 15.68 3.55
C LYS A 10 -28.22 14.16 3.70
N TYR A 11 -27.29 13.39 3.14
CA TYR A 11 -27.31 11.93 3.25
C TYR A 11 -27.14 11.45 4.68
N CYS A 12 -26.29 12.09 5.49
CA CYS A 12 -26.14 11.76 6.91
C CYS A 12 -27.48 11.76 7.67
N SER A 13 -28.45 12.58 7.26
CA SER A 13 -29.76 12.69 7.92
C SER A 13 -30.79 11.63 7.51
N ALA A 14 -30.60 10.90 6.40
CA ALA A 14 -31.62 10.01 5.83
C ALA A 14 -31.04 8.77 5.13
N TYR A 15 -29.87 8.30 5.57
CA TYR A 15 -29.13 7.23 4.93
C TYR A 15 -29.75 5.85 5.19
N LYS A 16 -30.00 5.08 4.13
CA LYS A 16 -30.53 3.71 4.22
C LYS A 16 -29.43 2.70 3.94
N ILE A 17 -29.17 1.81 4.89
CA ILE A 17 -28.27 0.67 4.71
C ILE A 17 -29.12 -0.58 4.65
N LYS A 18 -28.93 -1.37 3.59
CA LYS A 18 -29.57 -2.67 3.45
C LYS A 18 -28.52 -3.75 3.35
N VAL A 19 -28.66 -4.81 4.13
CA VAL A 19 -27.79 -6.00 4.03
C VAL A 19 -28.61 -7.14 3.46
N HIS A 20 -28.16 -7.61 2.30
CA HIS A 20 -28.74 -8.68 1.51
C HIS A 20 -27.93 -9.95 1.74
N GLU A 21 -28.44 -10.84 2.58
CA GLU A 21 -27.75 -12.10 2.86
C GLU A 21 -28.04 -13.15 1.79
N VAL A 22 -26.99 -13.80 1.30
CA VAL A 22 -27.04 -14.83 0.27
C VAL A 22 -26.53 -16.15 0.83
N PHE A 23 -27.19 -17.26 0.51
CA PHE A 23 -26.68 -18.59 0.82
C PHE A 23 -26.19 -19.31 -0.45
N ASP A 24 -24.93 -19.75 -0.42
CA ASP A 24 -24.36 -20.66 -1.40
C ASP A 24 -23.77 -21.89 -0.72
N GLN A 25 -24.30 -23.07 -1.07
CA GLN A 25 -23.93 -24.33 -0.41
C GLN A 25 -22.45 -24.69 -0.65
N GLN A 26 -21.93 -24.51 -1.86
CA GLN A 26 -20.56 -24.92 -2.19
C GLN A 26 -19.53 -24.04 -1.48
N THR A 27 -19.72 -22.73 -1.54
CA THR A 27 -18.87 -21.75 -0.85
C THR A 27 -18.93 -21.95 0.67
N TYR A 28 -20.11 -22.28 1.22
CA TYR A 28 -20.26 -22.60 2.64
C TYR A 28 -19.47 -23.85 3.04
N GLN A 29 -19.63 -24.97 2.32
CA GLN A 29 -18.91 -26.22 2.62
C GLN A 29 -17.39 -26.03 2.53
N PHE A 30 -16.91 -25.34 1.49
CA PHE A 30 -15.50 -24.98 1.35
C PHE A 30 -15.01 -24.12 2.52
N SER A 31 -15.79 -23.10 2.91
CA SER A 31 -15.44 -22.19 4.01
C SER A 31 -15.34 -22.91 5.36
N ILE A 32 -16.27 -23.82 5.65
CA ILE A 32 -16.28 -24.62 6.88
C ILE A 32 -15.14 -25.64 6.87
N ALA A 33 -14.89 -26.30 5.75
CA ALA A 33 -13.78 -27.24 5.62
C ALA A 33 -12.42 -26.54 5.85
N LEU A 34 -12.23 -25.36 5.27
CA LEU A 34 -11.03 -24.55 5.48
C LEU A 34 -10.87 -24.16 6.96
N LYS A 35 -11.95 -23.70 7.63
CA LYS A 35 -11.92 -23.38 9.07
C LYS A 35 -11.52 -24.59 9.93
N LYS A 36 -12.14 -25.75 9.67
CA LYS A 36 -11.85 -27.01 10.38
C LYS A 36 -10.41 -27.47 10.14
N PHE A 37 -9.93 -27.37 8.90
CA PHE A 37 -8.57 -27.71 8.56
C PHE A 37 -7.57 -26.83 9.33
N GLN A 38 -7.80 -25.53 9.40
CA GLN A 38 -6.95 -24.63 10.18
C GLN A 38 -6.95 -24.95 11.67
N ALA A 39 -8.12 -25.20 12.26
CA ALA A 39 -8.21 -25.63 13.66
C ALA A 39 -7.39 -26.91 13.93
N MET A 40 -7.39 -27.86 12.99
CA MET A 40 -6.58 -29.07 13.08
C MET A 40 -5.08 -28.78 12.97
N LEU A 41 -4.66 -27.86 12.10
CA LEU A 41 -3.26 -27.43 11.98
C LEU A 41 -2.75 -26.75 13.25
N TYR A 42 -3.58 -25.92 13.90
CA TYR A 42 -3.24 -25.33 15.19
C TYR A 42 -3.12 -26.39 16.28
N ALA A 43 -4.05 -27.35 16.33
CA ALA A 43 -4.02 -28.43 17.33
C ALA A 43 -2.82 -29.39 17.15
N SER A 44 -2.24 -29.45 15.96
CA SER A 44 -1.10 -30.32 15.61
C SER A 44 0.22 -29.57 15.44
N ASP A 45 0.25 -28.26 15.70
CA ASP A 45 1.43 -27.38 15.53
C ASP A 45 2.07 -27.44 14.13
N GLN A 46 1.26 -27.62 13.09
CA GLN A 46 1.71 -27.70 11.69
C GLN A 46 1.40 -26.44 10.87
N ILE A 47 0.97 -25.36 11.53
CA ILE A 47 0.47 -24.15 10.85
C ILE A 47 1.53 -23.55 9.90
N GLU A 48 2.80 -23.54 10.28
CA GLU A 48 3.87 -22.92 9.47
C GLU A 48 4.17 -23.72 8.20
N ILE A 49 4.06 -25.05 8.25
CA ILE A 49 4.26 -25.94 7.10
C ILE A 49 3.15 -25.74 6.07
N TRP A 50 1.91 -25.65 6.53
CA TRP A 50 0.70 -25.56 5.70
C TRP A 50 0.24 -24.13 5.43
N LYS A 51 1.04 -23.15 5.84
CA LYS A 51 0.76 -21.73 5.73
C LYS A 51 0.46 -21.29 4.31
N LYS A 52 1.33 -21.66 3.36
CA LYS A 52 1.14 -21.36 1.93
C LYS A 52 -0.12 -22.02 1.37
N PHE A 53 -0.40 -23.25 1.79
CA PHE A 53 -1.56 -24.00 1.36
C PHE A 53 -2.86 -23.32 1.79
N THR A 54 -2.96 -22.99 3.09
CA THR A 54 -4.14 -22.34 3.65
C THR A 54 -4.30 -20.89 3.23
N GLY A 55 -3.20 -20.14 3.10
CA GLY A 55 -3.19 -18.74 2.67
C GLY A 55 -3.71 -18.55 1.25
N SER A 56 -3.31 -19.42 0.31
CA SER A 56 -3.81 -19.40 -1.07
C SER A 56 -5.33 -19.60 -1.12
N LEU A 57 -5.84 -20.59 -0.37
CA LEU A 57 -7.27 -20.89 -0.29
C LEU A 57 -8.07 -19.80 0.42
N LYS A 58 -7.51 -19.17 1.47
CA LYS A 58 -8.10 -18.02 2.15
C LYS A 58 -8.21 -16.82 1.22
N ARG A 59 -7.13 -16.47 0.50
CA ARG A 59 -7.14 -15.36 -0.47
C ARG A 59 -8.17 -15.59 -1.55
N TYR A 60 -8.24 -16.80 -2.11
CA TYR A 60 -9.27 -17.17 -3.09
C TYR A 60 -10.69 -17.02 -2.51
N ARG A 61 -10.96 -17.62 -1.33
CA ARG A 61 -12.26 -17.52 -0.64
C ARG A 61 -12.67 -16.06 -0.43
N TYR A 62 -11.74 -15.23 0.02
CA TYR A 62 -11.97 -13.81 0.24
C TYR A 62 -12.37 -13.11 -1.06
N LEU A 63 -11.58 -13.28 -2.13
CA LEU A 63 -11.81 -12.61 -3.42
C LEU A 63 -13.17 -12.95 -4.04
N ILE A 64 -13.61 -14.21 -3.99
CA ILE A 64 -14.93 -14.61 -4.50
C ILE A 64 -16.08 -14.10 -3.62
N SER A 65 -15.81 -13.81 -2.33
CA SER A 65 -16.81 -13.30 -1.38
C SER A 65 -17.02 -11.78 -1.44
N ILE A 66 -16.11 -11.06 -2.11
CA ILE A 66 -16.17 -9.59 -2.26
C ILE A 66 -16.34 -9.17 -3.71
N SER A 67 -16.77 -10.10 -4.57
CA SER A 67 -16.85 -9.91 -6.01
C SER A 67 -18.10 -10.58 -6.58
N PRO A 68 -18.76 -9.97 -7.58
CA PRO A 68 -19.83 -10.63 -8.34
C PRO A 68 -19.29 -11.62 -9.39
N LEU A 69 -17.97 -11.71 -9.58
CA LEU A 69 -17.42 -12.56 -10.64
C LEU A 69 -17.63 -14.05 -10.34
N PRO A 70 -17.88 -14.87 -11.38
CA PRO A 70 -17.85 -16.33 -11.26
C PRO A 70 -16.57 -16.84 -10.60
N PRO A 71 -16.64 -17.87 -9.73
CA PRO A 71 -15.46 -18.47 -9.11
C PRO A 71 -14.39 -18.96 -10.11
N ASP A 72 -14.79 -19.39 -11.30
CA ASP A 72 -13.89 -19.83 -12.38
C ASP A 72 -13.17 -18.69 -13.12
N ASN A 73 -13.43 -17.42 -12.76
CA ASN A 73 -12.87 -16.27 -13.47
C ASN A 73 -11.34 -16.22 -13.41
N ALA A 74 -10.71 -15.91 -14.54
CA ALA A 74 -9.26 -15.85 -14.70
C ALA A 74 -8.56 -14.92 -13.70
N VAL A 75 -9.21 -13.84 -13.22
CA VAL A 75 -8.61 -12.94 -12.22
C VAL A 75 -8.26 -13.67 -10.92
N PHE A 76 -8.98 -14.73 -10.57
CA PHE A 76 -8.75 -15.53 -9.37
C PHE A 76 -7.67 -16.60 -9.56
N ASN A 77 -7.18 -16.81 -10.78
CA ASN A 77 -6.17 -17.81 -11.15
C ASN A 77 -6.40 -19.22 -10.57
N PRO A 78 -7.63 -19.79 -10.64
CA PRO A 78 -7.95 -21.04 -9.96
C PRO A 78 -7.08 -22.22 -10.41
N SER A 79 -6.76 -22.30 -11.72
CA SER A 79 -5.91 -23.37 -12.27
C SER A 79 -4.50 -23.37 -11.70
N SER A 80 -3.86 -22.19 -11.62
CA SER A 80 -2.51 -22.07 -11.05
C SER A 80 -2.51 -22.37 -9.55
N ILE A 81 -3.54 -21.92 -8.82
CA ILE A 81 -3.72 -22.26 -7.40
C ILE A 81 -3.84 -23.79 -7.25
N TYR A 82 -4.70 -24.44 -8.03
CA TYR A 82 -4.89 -25.89 -7.98
C TYR A 82 -3.57 -26.65 -8.21
N GLU A 83 -2.86 -26.33 -9.29
CA GLU A 83 -1.59 -26.98 -9.64
C GLU A 83 -0.55 -26.84 -8.52
N ASN A 84 -0.40 -25.64 -7.97
CA ASN A 84 0.55 -25.38 -6.88
C ASN A 84 0.19 -26.14 -5.60
N LEU A 85 -1.09 -26.15 -5.22
CA LEU A 85 -1.58 -26.85 -4.03
C LEU A 85 -1.49 -28.37 -4.19
N ASN A 86 -1.81 -28.89 -5.38
CA ASN A 86 -1.70 -30.32 -5.69
C ASN A 86 -0.24 -30.79 -5.64
N ASN A 87 0.68 -30.02 -6.21
CA ASN A 87 2.11 -30.31 -6.13
C ASN A 87 2.62 -30.29 -4.69
N PHE A 88 2.19 -29.30 -3.89
CA PHE A 88 2.51 -29.24 -2.46
C PHE A 88 2.01 -30.47 -1.71
N LEU A 89 0.76 -30.87 -1.95
CA LEU A 89 0.12 -32.03 -1.32
C LEU A 89 0.85 -33.34 -1.65
N ASN A 90 1.21 -33.54 -2.92
CA ASN A 90 1.97 -34.72 -3.38
C ASN A 90 3.34 -34.82 -2.68
N LEU A 91 4.02 -33.69 -2.48
CA LEU A 91 5.28 -33.66 -1.74
C LEU A 91 5.08 -34.04 -0.26
N GLN A 92 4.04 -33.52 0.39
CA GLN A 92 3.74 -33.86 1.80
C GLN A 92 3.37 -35.35 1.97
N GLN A 93 2.64 -35.92 1.02
CA GLN A 93 2.27 -37.34 1.03
C GLN A 93 3.49 -38.25 0.89
N SER A 94 4.44 -37.91 0.02
CA SER A 94 5.67 -38.70 -0.16
C SER A 94 6.55 -38.83 1.09
N GLY A 95 6.41 -37.90 2.04
CA GLY A 95 7.14 -37.88 3.32
C GLY A 95 6.33 -38.34 4.53
N SER A 96 5.05 -38.73 4.35
CA SER A 96 4.12 -39.07 5.44
C SER A 96 3.57 -40.50 5.29
N VAL A 97 2.97 -41.02 6.34
CA VAL A 97 2.13 -42.24 6.24
C VAL A 97 0.83 -41.87 5.52
N ASP A 98 0.42 -42.67 4.53
CA ASP A 98 -0.73 -42.39 3.65
C ASP A 98 -2.05 -42.06 4.38
N ASP A 99 -2.21 -42.48 5.65
CA ASP A 99 -3.42 -42.28 6.46
C ASP A 99 -3.38 -41.07 7.41
N SER A 100 -2.46 -40.11 7.24
CA SER A 100 -2.43 -38.91 8.09
C SER A 100 -3.76 -38.13 7.98
N PRO A 101 -4.47 -37.85 9.11
CA PRO A 101 -5.72 -37.10 9.10
C PRO A 101 -5.61 -35.72 8.45
N ILE A 102 -4.42 -35.10 8.54
CA ILE A 102 -4.13 -33.80 7.93
C ILE A 102 -4.08 -33.91 6.40
N ILE A 103 -3.42 -34.95 5.88
CA ILE A 103 -3.34 -35.20 4.43
C ILE A 103 -4.73 -35.50 3.88
N VAL A 104 -5.53 -36.32 4.56
CA VAL A 104 -6.91 -36.63 4.15
C VAL A 104 -7.78 -35.36 4.12
N ALA A 105 -7.70 -34.52 5.15
CA ALA A 105 -8.45 -33.27 5.19
C ALA A 105 -8.00 -32.28 4.11
N ALA A 106 -6.70 -32.21 3.81
CA ALA A 106 -6.16 -31.37 2.76
C ALA A 106 -6.63 -31.80 1.36
N HIS A 107 -6.66 -33.12 1.08
CA HIS A 107 -7.26 -33.66 -0.15
C HIS A 107 -8.75 -33.29 -0.27
N ASN A 108 -9.52 -33.49 0.81
CA ASN A 108 -10.93 -33.11 0.82
C ASN A 108 -11.13 -31.63 0.55
N LEU A 109 -10.28 -30.78 1.14
CA LEU A 109 -10.33 -29.34 0.95
C LEU A 109 -9.96 -28.93 -0.49
N LEU A 110 -8.95 -29.57 -1.08
CA LEU A 110 -8.55 -29.35 -2.47
C LEU A 110 -9.65 -29.77 -3.46
N ASN A 111 -10.37 -30.87 -3.17
CA ASN A 111 -11.53 -31.31 -3.96
C ASN A 111 -12.70 -30.32 -3.87
N LEU A 112 -12.99 -29.81 -2.68
CA LEU A 112 -14.01 -28.76 -2.49
C LEU A 112 -13.64 -27.48 -3.23
N PHE A 113 -12.36 -27.08 -3.18
CA PHE A 113 -11.85 -25.95 -3.96
C PHE A 113 -12.03 -26.18 -5.46
N GLN A 114 -11.65 -27.35 -5.98
CA GLN A 114 -11.76 -27.67 -7.41
C GLN A 114 -13.21 -27.60 -7.90
N ASN A 115 -14.15 -28.16 -7.13
CA ASN A 115 -15.57 -28.10 -7.45
C ASN A 115 -16.06 -26.64 -7.48
N LEU A 116 -15.76 -25.87 -6.44
CA LEU A 116 -16.13 -24.46 -6.36
C LEU A 116 -15.51 -23.63 -7.50
N SER A 117 -14.23 -23.84 -7.80
CA SER A 117 -13.52 -23.10 -8.87
C SER A 117 -13.93 -23.48 -10.29
N SER A 118 -14.77 -24.50 -10.44
CA SER A 118 -15.38 -24.88 -11.73
C SER A 118 -16.75 -24.25 -11.95
N GLU A 119 -17.28 -23.53 -10.95
CA GLU A 119 -18.57 -22.87 -11.07
C GLU A 119 -18.49 -21.61 -11.93
N SER A 120 -19.40 -21.51 -12.89
CA SER A 120 -19.54 -20.35 -13.79
C SER A 120 -20.57 -19.32 -13.30
N ILE A 121 -21.19 -19.56 -12.13
CA ILE A 121 -22.25 -18.71 -11.58
C ILE A 121 -21.86 -18.33 -10.15
N ASN A 122 -21.93 -17.04 -9.84
CA ASN A 122 -21.77 -16.53 -8.48
C ASN A 122 -23.14 -16.12 -7.90
N LYS A 123 -23.50 -16.66 -6.74
CA LYS A 123 -24.77 -16.33 -6.05
C LYS A 123 -24.88 -14.87 -5.61
N LEU A 124 -23.76 -14.22 -5.34
CA LEU A 124 -23.73 -12.77 -5.08
C LEU A 124 -24.19 -11.99 -6.33
N TYR A 125 -23.80 -12.42 -7.52
CA TYR A 125 -24.28 -11.83 -8.77
C TYR A 125 -25.77 -12.11 -9.01
N ASP A 126 -26.28 -13.29 -8.66
CA ASP A 126 -27.71 -13.59 -8.73
C ASP A 126 -28.53 -12.63 -7.86
N LYS A 127 -28.09 -12.35 -6.63
CA LYS A 127 -28.73 -11.36 -5.75
C LYS A 127 -28.63 -9.96 -6.34
N PHE A 128 -27.45 -9.54 -6.80
CA PHE A 128 -27.25 -8.26 -7.49
C PHE A 128 -28.22 -8.07 -8.67
N ARG A 129 -28.34 -9.09 -9.52
CA ARG A 129 -29.30 -9.13 -10.63
C ARG A 129 -30.73 -8.93 -10.13
N SER A 130 -31.13 -9.62 -9.07
CA SER A 130 -32.49 -9.50 -8.52
C SER A 130 -32.82 -8.09 -7.99
N LEU A 131 -31.81 -7.35 -7.51
CA LEU A 131 -31.97 -5.98 -7.01
C LEU A 131 -32.05 -4.97 -8.15
N THR A 132 -31.22 -5.16 -9.18
CA THR A 132 -31.09 -4.23 -10.30
C THR A 132 -32.19 -4.40 -11.36
N ASP A 133 -32.72 -5.63 -11.54
CA ASP A 133 -33.80 -5.89 -12.50
C ASP A 133 -35.17 -5.40 -11.99
N LYS A 134 -35.34 -5.29 -10.67
CA LYS A 134 -36.59 -4.81 -10.04
C LYS A 134 -36.71 -3.29 -10.00
N GLY A 135 -35.65 -2.54 -10.33
CA GLY A 135 -35.65 -1.09 -10.29
C GLY A 135 -34.67 -0.51 -11.30
N LEU A 136 -35.19 0.08 -12.38
CA LEU A 136 -34.47 0.90 -13.37
C LEU A 136 -33.93 2.22 -12.76
N SER A 137 -33.24 2.18 -11.62
CA SER A 137 -32.48 3.34 -11.16
C SER A 137 -31.20 3.41 -11.99
N SER A 138 -31.15 4.38 -12.91
CA SER A 138 -30.06 4.58 -13.87
C SER A 138 -28.71 4.99 -13.27
N ASP A 139 -28.62 5.22 -11.95
CA ASP A 139 -27.39 5.65 -11.27
C ASP A 139 -27.03 4.67 -10.13
N ILE A 140 -26.46 3.52 -10.49
CA ILE A 140 -25.90 2.54 -9.56
C ILE A 140 -24.39 2.56 -9.67
N THR A 141 -23.73 2.78 -8.53
CA THR A 141 -22.28 2.69 -8.42
C THR A 141 -21.92 1.41 -7.67
N ILE A 142 -21.11 0.57 -8.29
CA ILE A 142 -20.62 -0.68 -7.73
C ILE A 142 -19.24 -0.41 -7.13
N THR A 143 -19.11 -0.63 -5.83
CA THR A 143 -17.85 -0.43 -5.12
C THR A 143 -17.22 -1.75 -4.75
N LEU A 144 -15.93 -1.89 -5.02
CA LEU A 144 -15.13 -3.08 -4.69
C LEU A 144 -14.06 -2.78 -3.65
N LEU A 145 -13.79 -3.77 -2.80
CA LEU A 145 -12.79 -3.67 -1.73
C LEU A 145 -11.35 -3.82 -2.21
N GLU A 146 -11.14 -4.47 -3.36
CA GLU A 146 -9.82 -4.65 -3.95
C GLU A 146 -9.80 -3.97 -5.32
N HIS A 147 -8.83 -3.07 -5.51
CA HIS A 147 -8.69 -2.31 -6.76
C HIS A 147 -8.46 -3.23 -7.97
N SER A 148 -7.73 -4.32 -7.78
CA SER A 148 -7.45 -5.32 -8.82
C SER A 148 -8.71 -5.96 -9.43
N LEU A 149 -9.86 -5.89 -8.76
CA LEU A 149 -11.12 -6.43 -9.25
C LEU A 149 -11.92 -5.43 -10.10
N VAL A 150 -11.60 -4.13 -10.06
CA VAL A 150 -12.39 -3.07 -10.75
C VAL A 150 -12.52 -3.34 -12.23
N LYS A 151 -11.40 -3.52 -12.93
CA LYS A 151 -11.39 -3.79 -14.38
C LYS A 151 -12.05 -5.13 -14.73
N PRO A 152 -11.68 -6.27 -14.10
CA PRO A 152 -12.33 -7.55 -14.35
C PRO A 152 -13.86 -7.54 -14.14
N VAL A 153 -14.35 -6.87 -13.10
CA VAL A 153 -15.79 -6.73 -12.82
C VAL A 153 -16.48 -5.86 -13.86
N LYS A 154 -15.84 -4.75 -14.26
CA LYS A 154 -16.34 -3.88 -15.33
C LYS A 154 -16.46 -4.63 -16.66
N ASP A 155 -15.39 -5.29 -17.08
CA ASP A 155 -15.36 -6.09 -18.31
C ASP A 155 -16.43 -7.21 -18.28
N TYR A 156 -16.65 -7.83 -17.11
CA TYR A 156 -17.70 -8.81 -16.92
C TYR A 156 -19.08 -8.20 -17.10
N PHE A 157 -19.38 -7.07 -16.45
CA PHE A 157 -20.67 -6.40 -16.57
C PHE A 157 -20.95 -5.88 -17.98
N ASP A 158 -19.96 -5.30 -18.64
CA ASP A 158 -20.08 -4.85 -20.04
C ASP A 158 -20.44 -6.02 -20.96
N LYS A 159 -19.95 -7.23 -20.66
CA LYS A 159 -20.29 -8.46 -21.39
C LYS A 159 -21.69 -9.00 -21.06
N VAL A 160 -22.05 -9.10 -19.78
CA VAL A 160 -23.32 -9.75 -19.36
C VAL A 160 -24.52 -8.81 -19.36
N ARG A 161 -24.29 -7.50 -19.32
CA ARG A 161 -25.31 -6.44 -19.31
C ARG A 161 -24.88 -5.25 -20.19
N PRO A 162 -24.73 -5.43 -21.52
CA PRO A 162 -24.21 -4.39 -22.42
C PRO A 162 -25.10 -3.14 -22.52
N HIS A 163 -26.36 -3.23 -22.09
CA HIS A 163 -27.32 -2.11 -22.11
C HIS A 163 -27.39 -1.36 -20.77
N ASN A 164 -26.63 -1.78 -19.75
CA ASN A 164 -26.56 -1.12 -18.47
C ASN A 164 -25.14 -0.59 -18.27
N SER A 165 -24.99 0.73 -18.20
CA SER A 165 -23.72 1.33 -17.78
C SER A 165 -23.65 1.39 -16.26
N PHE A 166 -22.92 0.46 -15.64
CA PHE A 166 -22.60 0.54 -14.21
C PHE A 166 -21.29 1.31 -14.02
N GLU A 167 -21.26 2.22 -13.06
CA GLU A 167 -20.00 2.82 -12.61
C GLU A 167 -19.34 1.85 -11.61
N VAL A 168 -18.23 1.22 -11.99
CA VAL A 168 -17.47 0.31 -11.11
C VAL A 168 -16.22 1.04 -10.61
N ILE A 169 -16.08 1.16 -9.29
CA ILE A 169 -14.97 1.89 -8.65
C ILE A 169 -14.39 1.11 -7.48
N SER A 170 -13.18 1.47 -7.08
CA SER A 170 -12.58 1.00 -5.84
C SER A 170 -13.11 1.77 -4.62
N ILE A 171 -13.05 1.16 -3.44
CA ILE A 171 -13.41 1.83 -2.18
C ILE A 171 -12.56 3.08 -1.87
N HIS A 172 -11.32 3.14 -2.39
CA HIS A 172 -10.48 4.33 -2.25
C HIS A 172 -11.04 5.53 -3.03
N GLU A 173 -11.77 5.30 -4.12
CA GLU A 173 -12.42 6.38 -4.88
C GLU A 173 -13.66 6.93 -4.16
N LEU A 174 -14.31 6.15 -3.29
CA LEU A 174 -15.40 6.64 -2.44
C LEU A 174 -14.93 7.70 -1.43
N LYS A 175 -13.65 7.70 -1.04
CA LYS A 175 -13.14 8.71 -0.11
C LYS A 175 -13.17 10.12 -0.71
N ARG A 176 -13.25 10.25 -2.04
CA ARG A 176 -13.30 11.54 -2.75
C ARG A 176 -14.57 12.34 -2.47
N VAL A 177 -14.53 13.65 -2.73
CA VAL A 177 -15.67 14.57 -2.60
C VAL A 177 -16.64 14.43 -3.78
N LYS A 178 -17.08 13.20 -4.06
CA LYS A 178 -18.12 12.89 -5.05
C LYS A 178 -19.28 12.21 -4.31
N ALA A 179 -20.48 12.76 -4.44
CA ALA A 179 -21.68 12.16 -3.92
C ALA A 179 -22.29 11.21 -4.95
N PHE A 180 -22.67 10.02 -4.51
CA PHE A 180 -23.33 8.98 -5.31
C PHE A 180 -24.82 8.90 -4.95
N LYS A 181 -25.62 8.25 -5.79
CA LYS A 181 -27.06 8.07 -5.52
C LYS A 181 -27.29 6.77 -4.76
N ASN A 182 -26.94 5.66 -5.38
CA ASN A 182 -27.01 4.31 -4.81
C ASN A 182 -25.65 3.63 -4.94
N ILE A 183 -25.15 3.09 -3.84
CA ILE A 183 -23.93 2.29 -3.82
C ILE A 183 -24.32 0.84 -3.56
N ILE A 184 -23.79 -0.08 -4.37
CA ILE A 184 -23.82 -1.51 -4.08
C ILE A 184 -22.39 -1.97 -3.80
N LEU A 185 -22.20 -2.70 -2.70
CA LEU A 185 -20.91 -3.26 -2.31
C LEU A 185 -21.05 -4.74 -1.98
N PHE A 186 -20.01 -5.50 -2.32
CA PHE A 186 -19.92 -6.93 -2.02
C PHE A 186 -18.99 -7.17 -0.83
N GLY A 187 -19.49 -7.84 0.19
CA GLY A 187 -18.76 -8.17 1.40
C GLY A 187 -19.51 -7.85 2.68
N ALA A 188 -19.08 -8.50 3.77
CA ALA A 188 -19.73 -8.35 5.06
C ALA A 188 -19.37 -7.00 5.72
N PRO A 189 -20.34 -6.34 6.38
CA PRO A 189 -20.08 -5.08 7.07
C PRO A 189 -18.97 -5.14 8.12
N ALA A 190 -18.83 -6.24 8.87
CA ALA A 190 -17.75 -6.42 9.84
C ALA A 190 -16.35 -6.34 9.20
N TRP A 191 -16.21 -6.79 7.95
CA TRP A 191 -14.94 -6.70 7.22
C TRP A 191 -14.60 -5.26 6.84
N LEU A 192 -15.61 -4.44 6.56
CA LEU A 192 -15.43 -3.02 6.24
C LEU A 192 -14.90 -2.28 7.46
N ASP A 193 -15.47 -2.55 8.64
CA ASP A 193 -15.03 -1.93 9.89
C ASP A 193 -13.59 -2.33 10.22
N ASN A 194 -13.27 -3.63 10.19
CA ASN A 194 -11.92 -4.13 10.45
C ASN A 194 -10.86 -3.63 9.44
N LYS A 195 -11.26 -3.27 8.22
CA LYS A 195 -10.38 -2.66 7.22
C LYS A 195 -10.30 -1.13 7.33
N GLY A 196 -10.88 -0.51 8.34
CA GLY A 196 -10.86 0.95 8.53
C GLY A 196 -11.79 1.71 7.57
N TYR A 197 -12.79 1.04 7.02
CA TYR A 197 -13.81 1.63 6.14
C TYR A 197 -15.11 1.98 6.86
N SER A 198 -15.03 2.23 8.17
CA SER A 198 -16.14 2.68 9.00
C SER A 198 -16.79 3.99 8.51
N PHE A 199 -16.05 4.78 7.72
CA PHE A 199 -16.57 5.99 7.05
C PHE A 199 -17.81 5.72 6.18
N LEU A 200 -17.99 4.50 5.65
CA LEU A 200 -19.18 4.11 4.89
C LEU A 200 -20.46 4.17 5.73
N PHE A 201 -20.32 4.03 7.05
CA PHE A 201 -21.41 4.00 8.02
C PHE A 201 -21.56 5.34 8.75
N SER A 202 -20.46 6.06 8.95
CA SER A 202 -20.43 7.29 9.72
C SER A 202 -20.46 8.58 8.87
N ALA A 203 -20.00 8.53 7.63
CA ALA A 203 -19.97 9.65 6.68
C ALA A 203 -20.42 9.20 5.28
N PRO A 204 -21.70 8.80 5.11
CA PRO A 204 -22.19 8.18 3.90
C PRO A 204 -22.03 9.06 2.66
N ARG A 205 -21.56 8.44 1.58
CA ARG A 205 -21.37 9.09 0.27
C ARG A 205 -22.56 8.91 -0.66
N SER A 206 -23.62 8.23 -0.23
CA SER A 206 -24.84 7.99 -0.99
C SER A 206 -26.08 8.10 -0.12
N SER A 207 -27.26 8.21 -0.74
CA SER A 207 -28.53 8.13 -0.02
C SER A 207 -28.91 6.69 0.36
N ALA A 208 -28.40 5.70 -0.37
CA ALA A 208 -28.62 4.29 -0.11
C ALA A 208 -27.33 3.49 -0.32
N LEU A 209 -27.09 2.53 0.57
CA LEU A 209 -26.03 1.54 0.49
C LEU A 209 -26.63 0.14 0.63
N ASP A 210 -26.52 -0.65 -0.42
CA ASP A 210 -26.88 -2.06 -0.43
C ASP A 210 -25.61 -2.90 -0.33
N LEU A 211 -25.50 -3.69 0.73
CA LEU A 211 -24.43 -4.65 0.96
C LEU A 211 -24.94 -6.04 0.58
N ILE A 212 -24.20 -6.74 -0.27
CA ILE A 212 -24.48 -8.14 -0.62
C ILE A 212 -23.39 -9.00 0.02
N SER A 213 -23.78 -9.88 0.93
CA SER A 213 -22.86 -10.69 1.73
C SER A 213 -23.39 -12.11 1.89
N TYR A 214 -22.50 -13.05 2.19
CA TYR A 214 -22.94 -14.39 2.55
C TYR A 214 -23.58 -14.43 3.93
N SER A 215 -24.55 -15.32 4.08
CA SER A 215 -25.44 -15.36 5.24
C SER A 215 -24.85 -16.04 6.48
N TRP A 216 -23.68 -16.69 6.34
CA TRP A 216 -22.93 -17.31 7.45
C TRP A 216 -21.75 -16.46 7.93
N VAL A 217 -21.55 -15.28 7.37
CA VAL A 217 -20.51 -14.34 7.81
C VAL A 217 -21.13 -13.34 8.78
N ASN A 218 -20.34 -12.84 9.74
CA ASN A 218 -20.79 -11.80 10.63
C ASN A 218 -21.18 -10.52 9.86
N ASN A 219 -22.48 -10.29 9.75
CA ASN A 219 -23.08 -9.13 9.09
C ASN A 219 -23.51 -8.03 10.09
N THR A 220 -23.02 -8.06 11.33
CA THR A 220 -23.27 -7.01 12.31
C THR A 220 -22.44 -5.75 12.01
N VAL A 221 -22.98 -4.58 12.36
CA VAL A 221 -22.33 -3.27 12.21
C VAL A 221 -22.32 -2.59 13.57
N ASN A 222 -21.14 -2.23 14.07
CA ASN A 222 -21.03 -1.32 15.20
C ASN A 222 -21.09 0.12 14.70
N ARG A 223 -22.11 0.88 15.11
CA ARG A 223 -22.19 2.32 14.81
C ARG A 223 -21.45 3.13 15.87
N GLY A 224 -20.24 3.55 15.54
CA GLY A 224 -19.67 4.78 16.11
C GLY A 224 -20.08 5.97 15.24
N SER A 225 -20.69 7.00 15.83
CA SER A 225 -20.81 8.30 15.12
C SER A 225 -19.40 8.86 14.92
N ALA A 226 -19.07 9.31 13.70
CA ALA A 226 -17.82 10.04 13.46
C ALA A 226 -17.88 11.49 13.98
N PHE A 227 -19.07 11.95 14.38
CA PHE A 227 -19.29 13.24 14.98
C PHE A 227 -19.60 13.05 16.46
N ASP A 228 -18.78 13.63 17.34
CA ASP A 228 -19.05 13.80 18.77
C ASP A 228 -20.19 14.81 18.95
N CYS A 229 -21.40 14.46 18.53
CA CYS A 229 -22.57 15.16 18.99
C CYS A 229 -22.85 14.66 20.40
N ALA A 230 -22.77 15.56 21.40
CA ALA A 230 -23.20 15.27 22.75
C ALA A 230 -24.62 14.65 22.70
N ASP A 231 -24.89 13.63 23.53
CA ASP A 231 -26.19 12.95 23.57
C ASP A 231 -27.37 13.92 23.78
N SER A 232 -27.11 15.12 24.33
CA SER A 232 -28.07 16.21 24.48
C SER A 232 -28.57 16.83 23.17
N ASP A 233 -27.84 16.71 22.07
CA ASP A 233 -28.18 17.35 20.79
C ASP A 233 -28.96 16.43 19.84
N ARG A 234 -29.07 15.13 20.16
CA ARG A 234 -29.85 14.15 19.37
C ARG A 234 -31.35 14.43 19.34
N GLY A 235 -31.87 15.21 20.30
CA GLY A 235 -33.27 15.61 20.34
C GLY A 235 -33.63 16.85 19.51
N ILE A 236 -32.64 17.63 19.06
CA ILE A 236 -32.86 18.92 18.37
C ILE A 236 -32.90 18.74 16.85
N LEU A 237 -32.20 17.72 16.35
CA LEU A 237 -32.33 17.29 14.97
C LEU A 237 -33.34 16.14 14.96
N ASN A 238 -34.50 16.31 14.30
CA ASN A 238 -35.40 15.21 13.93
C ASN A 238 -34.68 14.27 12.93
N VAL A 239 -33.56 13.69 13.33
CA VAL A 239 -32.87 12.64 12.57
C VAL A 239 -33.67 11.39 12.85
N GLU A 240 -34.53 10.99 11.91
CA GLU A 240 -34.97 9.60 11.89
C GLU A 240 -33.71 8.74 11.94
N GLU A 241 -33.52 7.97 13.02
CA GLU A 241 -32.39 7.07 13.15
C GLU A 241 -32.31 6.22 11.88
N SER A 242 -31.27 6.45 11.07
CA SER A 242 -30.98 5.72 9.85
C SER A 242 -31.15 4.21 10.09
N ARG A 243 -32.22 3.58 9.60
CA ARG A 243 -32.48 2.16 9.90
C ARG A 243 -31.61 1.27 9.02
N ILE A 244 -30.91 0.30 9.63
CA ILE A 244 -30.28 -0.80 8.89
C ILE A 244 -31.36 -1.86 8.70
N GLU A 245 -31.71 -2.14 7.45
CA GLU A 245 -32.66 -3.18 7.11
C GLU A 245 -31.88 -4.45 6.71
N PHE A 246 -32.18 -5.56 7.37
CA PHE A 246 -31.62 -6.86 7.01
C PHE A 246 -32.65 -7.63 6.18
N GLU A 247 -32.26 -8.06 4.99
CA GLU A 247 -33.03 -8.96 4.14
C GLU A 247 -32.27 -10.28 4.06
N SER A 248 -32.74 -11.28 4.83
CA SER A 248 -32.08 -12.59 4.89
C SER A 248 -32.82 -13.69 4.16
N ASP A 249 -32.08 -14.45 3.36
CA ASP A 249 -32.48 -15.78 2.93
C ASP A 249 -32.33 -16.74 4.13
N LYS A 250 -33.38 -16.88 4.94
CA LYS A 250 -33.38 -17.73 6.15
C LYS A 250 -33.06 -19.19 5.78
N HIS A 251 -31.89 -19.69 6.20
CA HIS A 251 -31.55 -21.12 6.24
C HIS A 251 -31.35 -21.56 7.69
N THR A 252 -32.09 -22.59 8.13
CA THR A 252 -32.26 -22.98 9.54
C THR A 252 -31.06 -23.72 10.18
N ASP A 253 -30.13 -24.26 9.38
CA ASP A 253 -29.05 -25.13 9.87
C ASP A 253 -27.62 -24.56 9.70
N ARG A 254 -27.49 -23.22 9.61
CA ARG A 254 -26.19 -22.57 9.38
C ARG A 254 -25.39 -22.43 10.67
N GLN A 255 -24.10 -22.78 10.63
CA GLN A 255 -23.13 -22.36 11.65
C GLN A 255 -22.53 -21.02 11.23
N GLU A 256 -22.63 -20.01 12.08
CA GLU A 256 -21.95 -18.74 11.84
C GLU A 256 -20.44 -18.93 11.86
N ILE A 257 -19.78 -18.38 10.85
CA ILE A 257 -18.34 -18.21 10.83
C ILE A 257 -18.09 -16.79 11.36
N GLU A 258 -18.07 -16.68 12.69
CA GLU A 258 -18.05 -15.41 13.42
C GLU A 258 -16.81 -14.52 13.15
N ASP A 259 -15.74 -15.09 12.60
CA ASP A 259 -14.42 -14.46 12.69
C ASP A 259 -13.98 -13.80 11.36
N ALA A 260 -14.02 -12.47 11.35
CA ALA A 260 -13.54 -11.63 10.25
C ALA A 260 -12.03 -11.77 10.03
N ASP A 261 -11.26 -12.06 11.09
CA ASP A 261 -9.79 -12.23 11.02
C ASP A 261 -9.43 -13.57 10.34
N LEU A 262 -10.35 -14.54 10.39
CA LEU A 262 -10.27 -15.77 9.62
C LEU A 262 -10.51 -15.54 8.12
N TYR A 263 -11.29 -14.53 7.74
CA TYR A 263 -11.69 -14.25 6.35
C TYR A 263 -10.76 -13.30 5.62
N LEU A 264 -10.17 -12.31 6.31
CA LEU A 264 -9.29 -11.34 5.71
C LEU A 264 -7.87 -11.94 5.54
N PRO A 265 -7.36 -12.11 4.30
CA PRO A 265 -6.02 -12.62 4.10
C PRO A 265 -5.00 -11.59 4.61
N VAL A 266 -4.06 -12.04 5.44
CA VAL A 266 -2.98 -11.19 5.97
C VAL A 266 -1.71 -11.49 5.18
N PRO A 267 -0.99 -10.49 4.66
CA PRO A 267 0.28 -10.76 4.01
C PRO A 267 1.25 -11.47 4.96
N ASP A 268 1.95 -12.50 4.50
CA ASP A 268 2.99 -13.19 5.26
C ASP A 268 4.21 -12.29 5.38
N ILE A 269 4.24 -11.50 6.45
CA ILE A 269 5.30 -10.54 6.76
C ILE A 269 6.66 -11.24 6.82
N SER A 270 6.75 -12.47 7.34
CA SER A 270 8.02 -13.22 7.42
C SER A 270 8.52 -13.64 6.03
N TYR A 271 7.61 -14.09 5.17
CA TYR A 271 7.93 -14.38 3.77
C TYR A 271 8.35 -13.12 3.01
N LEU A 272 7.59 -12.02 3.18
CA LEU A 272 7.89 -10.72 2.59
C LEU A 272 9.26 -10.22 3.03
N LYS A 273 9.57 -10.27 4.34
CA LYS A 273 10.90 -9.94 4.87
C LYS A 273 11.98 -10.74 4.17
N LYS A 274 11.84 -12.06 4.08
CA LYS A 274 12.85 -12.92 3.45
C LYS A 274 13.04 -12.59 1.96
N HIS A 275 11.96 -12.40 1.20
CA HIS A 275 12.06 -12.11 -0.24
C HIS A 275 12.48 -10.67 -0.55
N LEU A 276 12.03 -9.69 0.24
CA LEU A 276 12.49 -8.30 0.17
C LEU A 276 13.99 -8.22 0.51
N ILE A 277 14.47 -8.99 1.48
CA ILE A 277 15.89 -9.04 1.87
C ILE A 277 16.74 -9.83 0.84
N GLN A 278 16.19 -10.84 0.16
CA GLN A 278 16.96 -11.66 -0.79
C GLN A 278 16.97 -11.14 -2.24
N SER A 279 15.98 -10.34 -2.65
CA SER A 279 15.79 -9.91 -4.06
C SER A 279 16.74 -8.83 -4.58
N THR A 280 17.65 -8.29 -3.76
CA THR A 280 18.72 -7.41 -4.27
C THR A 280 20.05 -8.08 -3.94
N GLY A 281 20.87 -8.34 -4.96
CA GLY A 281 22.07 -9.17 -4.85
C GLY A 281 23.01 -8.74 -3.71
N SER A 282 23.65 -9.74 -3.10
CA SER A 282 24.73 -9.55 -2.12
C SER A 282 25.85 -8.74 -2.76
N SER A 283 25.94 -7.45 -2.42
CA SER A 283 27.23 -6.77 -2.38
C SER A 283 28.03 -7.37 -1.22
N GLY A 284 29.25 -7.81 -1.51
CA GLY A 284 30.04 -8.69 -0.66
C GLY A 284 30.30 -8.20 0.77
N ASP A 285 30.54 -9.18 1.63
CA ASP A 285 31.07 -9.06 2.99
C ASP A 285 32.23 -8.04 3.05
N ASP A 286 32.00 -6.96 3.80
CA ASP A 286 32.97 -6.14 4.58
C ASP A 286 32.56 -4.66 4.68
N ASP A 287 31.51 -4.22 3.96
CA ASP A 287 30.94 -2.89 4.18
C ASP A 287 29.88 -2.92 5.29
N ILE A 288 30.07 -2.05 6.26
CA ILE A 288 29.14 -1.84 7.38
C ILE A 288 27.75 -1.45 6.82
N GLU A 289 26.81 -2.39 6.77
CA GLU A 289 25.45 -2.12 6.26
C GLU A 289 24.73 -1.09 7.16
N GLU A 290 24.20 -0.03 6.54
CA GLU A 290 23.35 0.97 7.18
C GLU A 290 21.98 0.34 7.41
N ILE A 291 21.55 0.25 8.67
CA ILE A 291 20.26 -0.31 9.07
C ILE A 291 19.35 0.85 9.46
N VAL A 292 18.11 0.82 8.98
CA VAL A 292 17.08 1.82 9.24
C VAL A 292 15.77 1.18 9.64
N ASN A 293 14.96 1.92 10.39
CA ASN A 293 13.60 1.54 10.73
C ASN A 293 12.67 1.84 9.55
N ALA A 294 11.89 0.84 9.14
CA ALA A 294 10.99 0.94 8.00
C ALA A 294 9.67 0.23 8.25
N ARG A 295 8.59 0.77 7.67
CA ARG A 295 7.28 0.12 7.57
C ARG A 295 7.10 -0.53 6.21
N ILE A 296 6.23 -1.54 6.14
CA ILE A 296 5.84 -2.17 4.88
C ILE A 296 4.59 -1.48 4.34
N ILE A 297 4.65 -1.09 3.08
CA ILE A 297 3.51 -0.56 2.34
C ILE A 297 3.14 -1.55 1.23
N ILE A 298 1.87 -1.95 1.21
CA ILE A 298 1.27 -2.75 0.14
C ILE A 298 0.78 -1.81 -0.95
N LEU A 299 1.17 -2.12 -2.17
CA LEU A 299 1.01 -1.32 -3.36
C LEU A 299 0.16 -2.06 -4.39
N ALA A 300 -0.58 -1.29 -5.19
CA ALA A 300 -1.31 -1.81 -6.32
C ALA A 300 -0.44 -2.64 -7.27
N GLY A 301 -1.06 -3.67 -7.86
CA GLY A 301 -0.36 -4.65 -8.69
C GLY A 301 0.37 -5.72 -7.89
N ASN A 302 -0.11 -6.05 -6.67
CA ASN A 302 0.48 -7.03 -5.77
C ASN A 302 1.95 -6.74 -5.50
N LYS A 303 2.30 -5.53 -5.08
CA LYS A 303 3.68 -5.18 -4.72
C LYS A 303 3.79 -4.76 -3.27
N ALA A 304 4.97 -4.97 -2.67
CA ALA A 304 5.32 -4.45 -1.36
C ALA A 304 6.58 -3.61 -1.46
N VAL A 305 6.68 -2.58 -0.62
CA VAL A 305 7.89 -1.77 -0.48
C VAL A 305 8.15 -1.43 0.97
N PHE A 306 9.42 -1.29 1.33
CA PHE A 306 9.81 -0.68 2.59
C PHE A 306 9.96 0.82 2.47
N VAL A 307 9.34 1.54 3.40
CA VAL A 307 9.42 3.00 3.52
C VAL A 307 9.92 3.36 4.91
N GLU A 308 10.90 4.25 4.99
CA GLU A 308 11.54 4.66 6.23
C GLU A 308 10.52 5.25 7.22
N SER A 309 10.63 4.88 8.49
CA SER A 309 9.73 5.32 9.56
C SER A 309 10.37 6.31 10.53
N GLU A 310 11.56 6.83 10.19
CA GLU A 310 12.20 7.87 11.00
C GLU A 310 11.41 9.19 10.91
N LYS A 311 11.56 10.01 11.96
CA LYS A 311 10.92 11.31 12.02
C LYS A 311 11.44 12.19 10.89
N ASP A 312 10.55 12.94 10.25
CA ASP A 312 10.85 13.85 9.14
C ASP A 312 11.26 13.17 7.82
N SER A 313 11.25 11.83 7.74
CA SER A 313 11.46 11.10 6.48
C SER A 313 10.31 11.37 5.51
N LYS A 314 10.65 11.63 4.25
CA LYS A 314 9.69 12.01 3.21
C LYS A 314 9.79 11.12 1.98
N SER A 315 8.64 10.85 1.37
CA SER A 315 8.52 10.11 0.10
C SER A 315 7.88 10.98 -0.98
N PHE A 316 8.25 10.73 -2.23
CA PHE A 316 7.57 11.36 -3.36
C PHE A 316 6.19 10.74 -3.51
N THR A 317 5.16 11.57 -3.54
CA THR A 317 3.80 11.11 -3.74
C THR A 317 3.08 11.96 -4.79
N ILE A 318 2.14 11.32 -5.48
CA ILE A 318 1.13 12.00 -6.28
C ILE A 318 -0.15 12.02 -5.46
N ASN A 319 -0.61 13.22 -5.12
CA ASN A 319 -1.86 13.42 -4.41
C ASN A 319 -2.94 13.85 -5.40
N LEU A 320 -3.88 12.96 -5.69
CA LEU A 320 -4.99 13.22 -6.59
C LEU A 320 -6.24 13.60 -5.79
N ASN A 321 -6.18 14.71 -5.06
CA ASN A 321 -7.34 15.26 -4.35
C ASN A 321 -8.04 16.30 -5.23
N ASN A 322 -9.10 15.85 -5.94
CA ASN A 322 -10.24 16.54 -6.59
C ASN A 322 -10.13 17.93 -7.27
N GLU A 323 -9.09 18.75 -7.09
CA GLU A 323 -8.97 20.08 -7.72
C GLU A 323 -8.05 20.09 -8.95
N ASP A 324 -7.10 19.17 -9.08
CA ASP A 324 -6.15 19.13 -10.22
C ASP A 324 -6.77 18.68 -11.56
N TYR A 325 -8.02 18.19 -11.52
CA TYR A 325 -8.70 17.61 -12.68
C TYR A 325 -9.31 18.66 -13.62
N ASN A 326 -9.70 19.84 -13.12
CA ASN A 326 -10.44 20.82 -13.91
C ASN A 326 -9.68 22.13 -14.19
N THR A 327 -8.59 22.42 -13.47
CA THR A 327 -7.79 23.65 -13.68
C THR A 327 -6.76 23.51 -14.80
N ASN A 328 -6.40 22.28 -15.22
CA ASN A 328 -5.40 22.08 -16.28
C ASN A 328 -5.92 22.17 -17.73
N ILE A 329 -7.18 22.56 -17.95
CA ILE A 329 -7.71 22.80 -19.31
C ILE A 329 -7.39 24.23 -19.79
N ASN A 330 -7.13 25.17 -18.88
CA ASN A 330 -6.71 26.52 -19.24
C ASN A 330 -5.27 26.70 -18.80
N GLY A 331 -4.34 26.55 -19.74
CA GLY A 331 -2.91 26.78 -19.56
C GLY A 331 -2.60 28.21 -19.13
N GLN A 332 -2.85 28.53 -17.87
CA GLN A 332 -2.34 29.71 -17.20
C GLN A 332 -1.09 29.29 -16.44
N ASP A 333 0.03 29.67 -17.06
CA ASP A 333 1.30 30.06 -16.45
C ASP A 333 1.44 29.67 -14.99
N VAL A 334 2.11 28.54 -14.77
CA VAL A 334 2.88 28.35 -13.54
C VAL A 334 3.99 29.39 -13.63
N GLU A 335 3.73 30.60 -13.12
CA GLU A 335 4.79 31.58 -12.91
C GLU A 335 5.88 30.89 -12.08
N GLU A 336 7.12 30.99 -12.56
CA GLU A 336 8.32 30.55 -11.84
C GLU A 336 8.43 31.42 -10.57
N ALA A 337 7.68 31.08 -9.54
CA ALA A 337 7.94 31.57 -8.20
C ALA A 337 9.30 31.00 -7.78
N GLU A 338 10.20 31.87 -7.36
CA GLU A 338 11.39 31.46 -6.62
C GLU A 338 10.91 30.79 -5.31
N GLU A 339 10.78 29.46 -5.33
CA GLU A 339 10.24 28.66 -4.23
C GLU A 339 11.28 28.53 -3.11
N ASP A 340 11.05 29.25 -2.01
CA ASP A 340 11.72 29.05 -0.71
C ASP A 340 11.33 27.70 -0.09
N GLU A 341 12.33 26.94 0.38
CA GLU A 341 12.26 25.53 0.83
C GLU A 341 11.42 25.27 2.11
N ASP A 342 10.82 26.30 2.72
CA ASP A 342 10.11 26.21 4.02
C ASP A 342 8.59 26.36 3.93
N ASN A 343 8.01 26.59 2.75
CA ASN A 343 6.56 26.59 2.61
C ASN A 343 6.02 25.16 2.49
N ASP A 344 5.12 24.84 3.40
CA ASP A 344 4.35 23.61 3.54
C ASP A 344 3.84 23.12 2.16
N GLU A 345 4.55 22.16 1.56
CA GLU A 345 4.26 21.57 0.22
C GLU A 345 2.98 20.70 0.20
N SER A 346 2.22 20.68 1.31
CA SER A 346 0.98 19.94 1.51
C SER A 346 -0.18 20.57 0.74
N GLY A 347 -0.13 20.45 -0.59
CA GLY A 347 -1.18 20.97 -1.47
C GLY A 347 -0.95 20.73 -2.97
N ASN A 348 0.28 20.41 -3.38
CA ASN A 348 0.59 20.19 -4.80
C ASN A 348 0.35 18.73 -5.23
N MET A 349 -0.13 18.55 -6.47
CA MET A 349 -0.36 17.26 -7.13
C MET A 349 0.83 16.30 -7.02
N LEU A 350 2.06 16.83 -7.12
CA LEU A 350 3.30 16.11 -6.88
C LEU A 350 4.06 16.81 -5.77
N GLY A 351 4.40 16.08 -4.70
CA GLY A 351 5.14 16.63 -3.57
C GLY A 351 5.94 15.59 -2.80
N ARG A 352 6.69 16.06 -1.80
CA ARG A 352 7.35 15.19 -0.81
C ARG A 352 6.57 15.25 0.50
N TYR A 353 5.83 14.19 0.79
CA TYR A 353 5.01 14.08 2.00
C TYR A 353 5.79 13.34 3.07
N LEU A 354 5.54 13.69 4.33
CA LEU A 354 6.08 12.94 5.45
C LEU A 354 5.57 11.50 5.38
N ASN A 355 6.46 10.54 5.67
CA ASN A 355 6.13 9.13 5.60
C ASN A 355 5.05 8.74 6.62
N GLU A 356 4.92 9.49 7.71
CA GLU A 356 3.85 9.36 8.70
C GLU A 356 2.48 9.86 8.20
N ASP A 357 2.46 10.77 7.21
CA ASP A 357 1.24 11.31 6.60
C ASP A 357 0.77 10.49 5.38
N LEU A 358 1.48 9.41 5.05
CA LEU A 358 1.04 8.52 3.97
C LEU A 358 -0.28 7.84 4.33
N GLN A 359 -1.20 7.85 3.37
CA GLN A 359 -2.54 7.26 3.54
C GLN A 359 -2.88 6.34 2.37
N GLU A 360 -3.73 5.35 2.64
CA GLU A 360 -4.33 4.51 1.61
C GLU A 360 -5.08 5.33 0.57
N GLY A 361 -4.85 5.02 -0.70
CA GLY A 361 -5.38 5.75 -1.86
C GLY A 361 -4.42 6.81 -2.42
N MET A 362 -3.42 7.27 -1.66
CA MET A 362 -2.32 8.09 -2.21
C MET A 362 -1.46 7.27 -3.18
N PHE A 363 -0.69 7.93 -4.03
CA PHE A 363 0.22 7.25 -4.96
C PHE A 363 1.67 7.49 -4.57
N LEU A 364 2.40 6.44 -4.21
CA LEU A 364 3.81 6.46 -3.91
C LEU A 364 4.63 6.35 -5.20
N LEU A 365 5.52 7.31 -5.43
CA LEU A 365 6.43 7.32 -6.58
C LEU A 365 7.74 6.61 -6.23
N LEU A 366 7.98 5.48 -6.88
CA LEU A 366 9.16 4.65 -6.67
C LEU A 366 10.02 4.62 -7.93
N ARG A 367 11.34 4.50 -7.76
CA ARG A 367 12.24 4.28 -8.88
C ARG A 367 12.11 2.83 -9.36
N THR A 368 11.93 2.65 -10.67
CA THR A 368 11.79 1.32 -11.28
C THR A 368 12.73 1.10 -12.47
N GLY A 369 13.62 2.05 -12.77
CA GLY A 369 14.62 1.92 -13.84
C GLY A 369 15.89 2.74 -13.62
N GLY A 370 17.03 2.22 -14.12
CA GLY A 370 18.39 2.66 -13.84
C GLY A 370 18.83 2.32 -12.40
N GLY A 371 20.09 1.97 -12.16
CA GLY A 371 20.55 1.58 -10.81
C GLY A 371 20.65 2.76 -9.82
N GLY A 372 20.23 2.55 -8.57
CA GLY A 372 20.56 3.38 -7.40
C GLY A 372 19.61 4.56 -7.09
N ASP A 373 20.14 5.64 -6.51
CA ASP A 373 19.46 6.93 -6.32
C ASP A 373 19.63 7.78 -7.61
N LEU A 374 18.56 8.40 -8.15
CA LEU A 374 18.64 9.23 -9.37
C LEU A 374 19.33 10.56 -9.09
N ILE A 375 19.33 11.01 -7.83
CA ILE A 375 19.90 12.29 -7.42
C ILE A 375 21.40 12.29 -7.66
N VAL A 376 22.12 11.23 -7.29
CA VAL A 376 23.60 11.20 -7.39
C VAL A 376 24.08 11.29 -8.85
N PRO A 377 23.60 10.46 -9.81
CA PRO A 377 24.01 10.58 -11.21
C PRO A 377 23.62 11.92 -11.84
N VAL A 378 22.45 12.47 -11.52
CA VAL A 378 22.03 13.78 -12.04
C VAL A 378 22.87 14.91 -11.41
N ALA A 379 23.14 14.84 -10.11
CA ALA A 379 24.01 15.81 -9.42
C ALA A 379 25.43 15.77 -9.97
N ASP A 380 25.95 14.59 -10.30
CA ASP A 380 27.25 14.43 -10.95
C ASP A 380 27.29 15.08 -12.34
N LYS A 381 26.19 15.03 -13.11
CA LYS A 381 26.06 15.80 -14.36
C LYS A 381 26.05 17.31 -14.10
N VAL A 382 25.33 17.76 -13.07
CA VAL A 382 25.29 19.18 -12.66
C VAL A 382 26.66 19.68 -12.20
N LEU A 383 27.44 18.85 -11.51
CA LEU A 383 28.81 19.17 -11.08
C LEU A 383 29.78 19.34 -12.25
N GLY A 384 29.52 18.68 -13.39
CA GLY A 384 30.33 18.79 -14.60
C GLY A 384 31.80 18.50 -14.34
N SER A 385 32.68 19.42 -14.75
CA SER A 385 34.14 19.30 -14.57
C SER A 385 34.59 19.29 -13.11
N ARG A 386 33.78 19.79 -12.16
CA ARG A 386 34.11 19.80 -10.73
C ARG A 386 33.83 18.47 -10.05
N LYS A 387 33.08 17.56 -10.69
CA LYS A 387 32.65 16.27 -10.12
C LYS A 387 33.80 15.53 -9.44
N THR A 388 34.87 15.24 -10.19
CA THR A 388 35.97 14.40 -9.70
C THR A 388 36.61 15.00 -8.46
N ALA A 389 37.01 16.28 -8.51
CA ALA A 389 37.60 16.97 -7.37
C ALA A 389 36.67 16.99 -6.15
N CYS A 390 35.37 17.26 -6.35
CA CYS A 390 34.41 17.31 -5.25
C CYS A 390 34.21 15.95 -4.57
N ARG A 391 34.09 14.88 -5.37
CA ARG A 391 33.92 13.51 -4.87
C ARG A 391 35.18 12.96 -4.21
N GLU A 392 36.36 13.29 -4.74
CA GLU A 392 37.65 12.94 -4.12
C GLU A 392 37.82 13.59 -2.75
N MET A 393 37.49 14.88 -2.62
CA MET A 393 37.51 15.57 -1.33
C MET A 393 36.50 14.98 -0.34
N GLN A 394 35.29 14.64 -0.81
CA GLN A 394 34.28 13.97 0.03
C GLN A 394 34.78 12.60 0.51
N LYS A 395 35.36 11.81 -0.40
CA LYS A 395 35.92 10.50 -0.10
C LYS A 395 37.08 10.59 0.89
N HIS A 396 37.97 11.57 0.72
CA HIS A 396 39.16 11.73 1.56
C HIS A 396 38.84 11.85 3.06
N TRP A 397 37.94 12.75 3.46
CA TRP A 397 37.61 12.89 4.88
C TRP A 397 36.85 11.66 5.42
N LYS A 398 36.08 10.96 4.57
CA LYS A 398 35.37 9.73 4.95
C LYS A 398 36.31 8.56 5.16
N ASP A 399 37.30 8.38 4.29
CA ASP A 399 38.31 7.34 4.45
C ASP A 399 39.11 7.54 5.75
N LEU A 400 39.44 8.81 6.08
CA LEU A 400 40.03 9.16 7.37
C LEU A 400 39.09 8.85 8.54
N MET A 401 37.79 9.13 8.40
CA MET A 401 36.79 8.83 9.41
C MET A 401 36.65 7.32 9.65
N LYS A 402 36.50 6.52 8.59
CA LYS A 402 36.45 5.05 8.64
C LYS A 402 37.71 4.49 9.31
N SER A 403 38.89 4.97 8.94
CA SER A 403 40.16 4.61 9.56
C SER A 403 40.20 4.95 11.06
N LYS A 404 39.69 6.12 11.45
CA LYS A 404 39.63 6.56 12.85
C LYS A 404 38.68 5.67 13.67
N MET A 405 37.53 5.33 13.10
CA MET A 405 36.53 4.44 13.70
C MET A 405 37.09 3.03 13.89
N HIS A 406 37.79 2.48 12.90
CA HIS A 406 38.45 1.18 13.00
C HIS A 406 39.52 1.18 14.10
N LYS A 407 40.30 2.26 14.23
CA LYS A 407 41.41 2.34 15.21
C LYS A 407 40.95 2.54 16.65
N HIS A 408 39.92 3.34 16.90
CA HIS A 408 39.54 3.79 18.24
C HIS A 408 38.17 3.27 18.71
N GLY A 409 37.37 2.70 17.82
CA GLY A 409 35.98 2.37 18.08
C GLY A 409 35.06 3.59 18.09
N ILE A 410 33.78 3.36 17.78
CA ILE A 410 32.80 4.45 17.56
C ILE A 410 32.52 5.29 18.81
N VAL A 411 32.54 4.68 19.99
CA VAL A 411 32.29 5.36 21.28
C VAL A 411 33.43 6.31 21.62
N GLU A 412 34.68 5.97 21.32
CA GLU A 412 35.79 6.90 21.57
C GLU A 412 35.80 8.02 20.54
N VAL A 413 35.52 7.72 19.26
CA VAL A 413 35.35 8.76 18.22
C VAL A 413 34.26 9.76 18.61
N GLN A 414 33.13 9.29 19.16
CA GLN A 414 32.07 10.16 19.71
C GLN A 414 32.61 11.10 20.79
N LYS A 415 33.36 10.59 21.77
CA LYS A 415 33.97 11.40 22.82
C LYS A 415 34.97 12.40 22.25
N MET A 416 35.76 12.02 21.24
CA MET A 416 36.70 12.91 20.56
C MET A 416 35.98 14.07 19.87
N ILE A 417 34.86 13.80 19.16
CA ILE A 417 34.04 14.84 18.51
C ILE A 417 33.50 15.83 19.55
N ILE A 418 32.96 15.34 20.68
CA ILE A 418 32.44 16.20 21.76
C ILE A 418 33.57 17.04 22.37
N ARG A 419 34.74 16.46 22.65
CA ARG A 419 35.92 17.19 23.17
C ARG A 419 36.42 18.25 22.19
N ALA A 420 36.27 18.03 20.88
CA ALA A 420 36.62 18.99 19.83
C ALA A 420 35.56 20.08 19.62
N GLY A 421 34.54 20.17 20.49
CA GLY A 421 33.50 21.19 20.46
C GLY A 421 32.25 20.79 19.66
N GLY A 422 32.09 19.52 19.29
CA GLY A 422 30.87 18.99 18.68
C GLY A 422 29.74 18.79 19.70
N THR A 423 28.51 18.68 19.20
CA THR A 423 27.32 18.38 20.02
C THR A 423 27.27 16.91 20.42
N LYS A 424 26.46 16.58 21.43
CA LYS A 424 26.18 15.19 21.81
C LYS A 424 25.34 14.52 20.71
N VAL A 425 25.96 13.66 19.91
CA VAL A 425 25.32 12.88 18.84
C VAL A 425 25.36 11.39 19.17
N HIS A 426 24.39 10.59 18.70
CA HIS A 426 24.36 9.15 18.94
C HIS A 426 25.40 8.41 18.08
N ALA A 427 25.81 7.22 18.52
CA ALA A 427 26.78 6.39 17.78
C ALA A 427 26.28 6.04 16.37
N ALA A 428 24.98 5.76 16.20
CA ALA A 428 24.37 5.55 14.89
C ALA A 428 24.54 6.75 13.96
N THR A 429 24.39 7.98 14.47
CA THR A 429 24.59 9.20 13.68
C THR A 429 26.03 9.34 13.17
N ILE A 430 27.02 8.96 13.99
CA ILE A 430 28.44 8.99 13.60
C ILE A 430 28.71 7.94 12.52
N LYS A 431 28.12 6.74 12.65
CA LYS A 431 28.17 5.70 11.62
C LYS A 431 27.64 6.25 10.29
N ASN A 432 26.50 6.96 10.32
CA ASN A 432 25.88 7.53 9.12
C ASN A 432 26.73 8.62 8.45
N TRP A 433 27.53 9.40 9.20
CA TRP A 433 28.44 10.39 8.61
C TRP A 433 29.53 9.76 7.75
N ALA A 434 29.96 8.53 8.05
CA ALA A 434 30.98 7.83 7.28
C ALA A 434 30.45 7.24 5.94
N ASN A 435 29.13 7.23 5.73
CA ASN A 435 28.50 6.65 4.55
C ASN A 435 28.65 7.54 3.31
N GLU A 436 28.77 6.94 2.12
CA GLU A 436 28.99 7.67 0.85
C GLU A 436 27.89 8.69 0.52
N ARG A 437 26.65 8.45 0.97
CA ARG A 437 25.51 9.34 0.75
C ARG A 437 25.52 10.59 1.64
N ASN A 438 26.12 10.52 2.83
CA ASN A 438 26.20 11.69 3.71
C ASN A 438 27.20 12.70 3.13
N ILE A 439 26.75 13.91 2.82
CA ILE A 439 27.65 14.93 2.24
C ILE A 439 28.52 15.56 3.33
N ARG A 440 27.93 15.80 4.50
CA ARG A 440 28.58 16.25 5.74
C ARG A 440 27.62 16.08 6.94
N PRO A 441 28.14 16.14 8.18
CA PRO A 441 27.30 16.28 9.38
C PRO A 441 26.30 17.44 9.27
N GLY A 442 25.12 17.25 9.86
CA GLY A 442 23.99 18.19 9.73
C GLY A 442 24.26 19.61 10.27
N THR A 443 25.19 19.78 11.21
CA THR A 443 25.58 21.10 11.72
C THR A 443 27.01 21.44 11.36
N SER A 444 27.26 22.71 11.03
CA SER A 444 28.62 23.22 10.78
C SER A 444 29.54 23.00 11.99
N GLN A 445 28.99 23.06 13.22
CA GLN A 445 29.72 22.78 14.45
C GLN A 445 30.24 21.33 14.48
N ASN A 446 29.36 20.37 14.20
CA ASN A 446 29.74 18.96 14.16
C ASN A 446 30.72 18.67 13.03
N PHE A 447 30.54 19.30 11.86
CA PHE A 447 31.47 19.09 10.75
C PHE A 447 32.86 19.66 11.06
N LYS A 448 32.93 20.84 11.68
CA LYS A 448 34.20 21.42 12.12
C LYS A 448 34.91 20.56 13.18
N ALA A 449 34.16 20.07 14.17
CA ALA A 449 34.70 19.16 15.19
C ALA A 449 35.19 17.84 14.59
N LEU A 450 34.44 17.28 13.63
CA LEU A 450 34.84 16.09 12.89
C LEU A 450 36.16 16.33 12.13
N LEU A 451 36.25 17.38 11.32
CA LEU A 451 37.47 17.67 10.57
C LEU A 451 38.66 17.94 11.50
N HIS A 452 38.44 18.55 12.67
CA HIS A 452 39.50 18.76 13.66
C HIS A 452 40.11 17.44 14.15
N ILE A 453 39.29 16.44 14.51
CA ILE A 453 39.80 15.14 14.98
C ILE A 453 40.45 14.28 13.88
N LEU A 454 40.16 14.60 12.62
CA LEU A 454 40.79 14.02 11.42
C LEU A 454 42.07 14.74 11.00
N GLY A 455 42.46 15.84 11.67
CA GLY A 455 43.63 16.64 11.31
C GLY A 455 43.39 17.62 10.16
N LEU A 456 42.15 17.79 9.71
CA LEU A 456 41.73 18.67 8.61
C LEU A 456 41.12 19.99 9.10
N GLY A 457 41.17 20.28 10.40
CA GLY A 457 40.50 21.45 10.99
C GLY A 457 40.92 22.79 10.39
N ASN A 458 42.18 22.93 9.96
CA ASN A 458 42.70 24.15 9.34
C ASN A 458 42.17 24.36 7.91
N GLU A 459 41.70 23.30 7.25
CA GLU A 459 41.09 23.34 5.92
C GLU A 459 39.56 23.35 5.98
N PHE A 460 38.96 23.62 7.15
CA PHE A 460 37.50 23.57 7.34
C PHE A 460 36.73 24.31 6.25
N ASN A 461 37.10 25.55 5.93
CA ASN A 461 36.39 26.36 4.92
C ASN A 461 36.36 25.67 3.55
N LYS A 462 37.47 25.05 3.14
CA LYS A 462 37.61 24.36 1.86
C LYS A 462 36.72 23.12 1.78
N TYR A 463 36.70 22.29 2.82
CA TYR A 463 35.82 21.11 2.88
C TYR A 463 34.34 21.50 3.02
N ASN A 464 34.06 22.57 3.75
CA ASN A 464 32.70 23.07 3.91
C ASN A 464 32.15 23.64 2.59
N GLU A 465 32.92 24.44 1.87
CA GLU A 465 32.56 24.93 0.54
C GLU A 465 32.36 23.78 -0.45
N ASN A 466 33.24 22.77 -0.43
CA ASN A 466 33.07 21.57 -1.25
C ASN A 466 31.75 20.84 -0.94
N ALA A 467 31.42 20.67 0.35
CA ALA A 467 30.17 20.06 0.78
C ALA A 467 28.94 20.88 0.32
N GLU A 468 29.00 22.21 0.40
CA GLU A 468 27.94 23.09 -0.11
C GLU A 468 27.74 22.98 -1.62
N ILE A 469 28.82 22.85 -2.39
CA ILE A 469 28.76 22.63 -3.85
C ILE A 469 28.03 21.32 -4.15
N ILE A 470 28.35 20.23 -3.45
CA ILE A 470 27.69 18.94 -3.64
C ILE A 470 26.22 19.01 -3.21
N LEU A 471 25.92 19.63 -2.07
CA LEU A 471 24.54 19.82 -1.59
C LEU A 471 23.71 20.63 -2.60
N THR A 472 24.27 21.71 -3.14
CA THR A 472 23.63 22.54 -4.16
C THR A 472 23.37 21.74 -5.44
N ALA A 473 24.32 20.89 -5.86
CA ALA A 473 24.14 20.02 -7.01
C ALA A 473 23.04 18.96 -6.78
N HIS A 474 22.96 18.37 -5.58
CA HIS A 474 21.87 17.46 -5.19
C HIS A 474 20.50 18.15 -5.22
N ARG A 475 20.40 19.37 -4.68
CA ARG A 475 19.17 20.17 -4.73
C ARG A 475 18.75 20.48 -6.17
N LYS A 476 19.71 20.91 -7.01
CA LYS A 476 19.47 21.13 -8.45
C LYS A 476 19.02 19.85 -9.16
N ALA A 477 19.62 18.72 -8.84
CA ALA A 477 19.22 17.42 -9.38
C ALA A 477 17.79 17.04 -8.97
N GLY A 478 17.42 17.21 -7.71
CA GLY A 478 16.06 16.98 -7.22
C GLY A 478 15.02 17.84 -7.92
N ARG A 479 15.29 19.14 -8.06
CA ARG A 479 14.42 20.07 -8.82
C ARG A 479 14.29 19.66 -10.28
N TYR A 480 15.39 19.27 -10.91
CA TYR A 480 15.39 18.80 -12.30
C TYR A 480 14.53 17.54 -12.47
N ILE A 481 14.67 16.54 -11.59
CA ILE A 481 13.84 15.33 -11.61
C ILE A 481 12.36 15.67 -11.39
N ARG A 482 12.04 16.52 -10.42
CA ARG A 482 10.67 16.98 -10.16
C ARG A 482 10.07 17.65 -11.39
N ARG A 483 10.81 18.55 -12.05
CA ARG A 483 10.36 19.19 -13.29
C ARG A 483 10.06 18.17 -14.39
N LEU A 484 10.95 17.21 -14.62
CA LEU A 484 10.70 16.15 -15.61
C LEU A 484 9.49 15.30 -15.27
N LEU A 485 9.29 14.95 -13.99
CA LEU A 485 8.10 14.23 -13.54
C LEU A 485 6.84 15.03 -13.76
N LEU A 486 6.83 16.33 -13.42
CA LEU A 486 5.69 17.22 -13.67
C LEU A 486 5.36 17.30 -15.17
N GLU A 487 6.37 17.40 -16.04
CA GLU A 487 6.17 17.38 -17.49
C GLU A 487 5.56 16.06 -17.99
N GLN A 488 5.99 14.93 -17.43
CA GLN A 488 5.42 13.62 -17.76
C GLN A 488 3.98 13.48 -17.22
N ILE A 489 3.73 13.91 -15.99
CA ILE A 489 2.40 13.90 -15.36
C ILE A 489 1.43 14.78 -16.15
N LYS A 490 1.83 15.99 -16.56
CA LYS A 490 1.01 16.90 -17.39
C LYS A 490 0.62 16.29 -18.74
N LYS A 491 1.44 15.40 -19.29
CA LYS A 491 1.19 14.72 -20.58
C LYS A 491 0.41 13.42 -20.42
N ALA A 492 0.36 12.86 -19.21
CA ALA A 492 -0.23 11.56 -18.95
C ALA A 492 -1.72 11.69 -18.61
N ASP A 493 -2.51 10.70 -19.00
CA ASP A 493 -3.91 10.61 -18.60
C ASP A 493 -4.01 10.10 -17.16
N MET A 494 -4.26 11.00 -16.21
CA MET A 494 -4.42 10.64 -14.80
C MET A 494 -5.59 9.70 -14.55
N LYS A 495 -6.57 9.65 -15.47
CA LYS A 495 -7.65 8.66 -15.38
C LYS A 495 -7.09 7.24 -15.45
N THR A 496 -6.10 6.99 -16.31
CA THR A 496 -5.43 5.69 -16.37
C THR A 496 -4.74 5.34 -15.05
N LEU A 497 -4.07 6.30 -14.38
CA LEU A 497 -3.46 6.06 -13.07
C LEU A 497 -4.51 5.68 -12.00
N ILE A 498 -5.70 6.29 -12.07
CA ILE A 498 -6.82 6.01 -11.17
C ILE A 498 -7.53 4.70 -11.52
N GLU A 499 -7.58 4.31 -12.79
CA GLU A 499 -8.20 3.04 -13.19
C GLU A 499 -7.25 1.85 -12.96
N GLU A 500 -5.95 2.02 -13.21
CA GLU A 500 -4.98 0.93 -13.13
C GLU A 500 -4.28 0.85 -11.77
N GLY A 501 -4.22 1.96 -11.01
CA GLY A 501 -3.52 2.02 -9.73
C GLY A 501 -1.99 2.07 -9.85
N VAL A 502 -1.45 1.90 -11.06
CA VAL A 502 -0.02 1.90 -11.37
C VAL A 502 0.22 2.67 -12.65
N MET A 503 1.27 3.50 -12.70
CA MET A 503 1.68 4.16 -13.95
C MET A 503 3.19 4.39 -13.96
N ARG A 504 3.83 4.04 -15.08
CA ARG A 504 5.26 4.24 -15.28
C ARG A 504 5.55 5.52 -16.07
N PHE A 505 6.41 6.36 -15.53
CA PHE A 505 6.95 7.56 -16.15
C PHE A 505 8.41 7.33 -16.58
N ASN A 506 8.70 7.55 -17.85
CA ASN A 506 10.06 7.45 -18.38
C ASN A 506 10.75 8.81 -18.34
N LEU A 507 11.95 8.87 -17.78
CA LEU A 507 12.75 10.09 -17.62
C LEU A 507 13.92 10.09 -18.62
N LEU A 508 13.58 10.07 -19.91
CA LEU A 508 14.53 9.89 -21.02
C LEU A 508 15.64 10.94 -21.04
N ASP A 509 15.37 12.14 -20.54
CA ASP A 509 16.35 13.24 -20.46
C ASP A 509 17.46 12.99 -19.43
N ILE A 510 17.29 12.00 -18.54
CA ILE A 510 18.31 11.58 -17.59
C ILE A 510 19.10 10.40 -18.18
N ASP A 511 18.40 9.34 -18.55
CA ASP A 511 18.94 8.10 -19.10
C ASP A 511 17.79 7.36 -19.81
N THR A 512 18.07 6.63 -20.89
CA THR A 512 17.08 5.83 -21.60
C THR A 512 16.45 4.74 -20.71
N SER A 513 17.16 4.34 -19.65
CA SER A 513 16.69 3.37 -18.65
C SER A 513 16.04 4.01 -17.41
N ALA A 514 16.15 5.33 -17.21
CA ALA A 514 15.62 5.99 -16.02
C ALA A 514 14.09 6.02 -16.06
N SER A 515 13.46 5.44 -15.03
CA SER A 515 12.01 5.49 -14.90
C SER A 515 11.57 5.51 -13.45
N MET A 516 10.44 6.16 -13.21
CA MET A 516 9.71 6.12 -11.94
C MET A 516 8.33 5.54 -12.18
N THR A 517 7.81 4.78 -11.23
CA THR A 517 6.46 4.24 -11.28
C THR A 517 5.69 4.74 -10.08
N ALA A 518 4.53 5.33 -10.33
CA ALA A 518 3.55 5.63 -9.30
C ALA A 518 2.76 4.36 -8.99
N TYR A 519 2.64 4.05 -7.71
CA TYR A 519 1.87 2.93 -7.19
C TYR A 519 0.86 3.45 -6.16
N ARG A 520 -0.41 3.08 -6.30
CA ARG A 520 -1.40 3.35 -5.24
C ARG A 520 -1.03 2.60 -3.98
N ILE A 521 -1.11 3.28 -2.85
CA ILE A 521 -1.03 2.69 -1.52
C ILE A 521 -2.36 1.99 -1.24
N GLU A 522 -2.33 0.66 -1.18
CA GLU A 522 -3.51 -0.15 -0.85
C GLU A 522 -3.62 -0.39 0.65
N ARG A 523 -2.48 -0.54 1.33
CA ARG A 523 -2.43 -0.76 2.79
C ARG A 523 -1.08 -0.33 3.36
N ILE A 524 -1.09 0.18 4.58
CA ILE A 524 0.13 0.45 5.37
C ILE A 524 0.12 -0.48 6.57
N LEU A 525 1.21 -1.23 6.76
CA LEU A 525 1.37 -2.08 7.95
C LEU A 525 2.04 -1.26 9.06
N GLU A 526 1.48 -1.32 10.27
CA GLU A 526 1.96 -0.54 11.43
C GLU A 526 3.30 -1.04 11.96
N GLU A 527 3.63 -2.31 11.71
CA GLU A 527 4.86 -2.92 12.18
C GLU A 527 6.11 -2.22 11.61
N ILE A 528 7.08 -1.97 12.50
CA ILE A 528 8.36 -1.37 12.16
C ILE A 528 9.43 -2.47 12.13
N HIS A 529 10.32 -2.40 11.13
CA HIS A 529 11.37 -3.38 10.90
C HIS A 529 12.71 -2.71 10.65
N GLU A 530 13.76 -3.29 11.21
CA GLU A 530 15.14 -2.93 10.92
C GLU A 530 15.60 -3.62 9.63
N ILE A 531 15.94 -2.84 8.61
CA ILE A 531 16.40 -3.35 7.31
C ILE A 531 17.61 -2.57 6.80
N PRO A 532 18.42 -3.14 5.90
CA PRO A 532 19.44 -2.38 5.21
C PRO A 532 18.83 -1.24 4.37
N TYR A 533 19.36 -0.03 4.50
CA TYR A 533 18.85 1.19 3.86
C TYR A 533 18.72 1.06 2.33
N TYR A 534 19.62 0.32 1.68
CA TYR A 534 19.57 0.10 0.24
C TYR A 534 18.34 -0.69 -0.22
N LYS A 535 17.57 -1.29 0.69
CA LYS A 535 16.30 -1.98 0.42
C LYS A 535 15.10 -1.05 0.38
N LEU A 536 15.21 0.18 0.91
CA LEU A 536 14.11 1.14 0.87
C LEU A 536 13.70 1.50 -0.55
N GLY A 537 12.42 1.72 -0.78
CA GLY A 537 11.89 2.24 -2.06
C GLY A 537 12.01 1.27 -3.24
N HIS A 538 12.40 0.01 -3.01
CA HIS A 538 12.46 -1.03 -4.03
C HIS A 538 11.20 -1.90 -3.95
N PRO A 539 10.24 -1.76 -4.88
CA PRO A 539 9.03 -2.56 -4.84
C PRO A 539 9.34 -4.00 -5.28
N VAL A 540 8.85 -4.99 -4.53
CA VAL A 540 8.91 -6.42 -4.90
C VAL A 540 7.52 -6.96 -5.14
N GLU A 541 7.44 -8.01 -5.95
CA GLU A 541 6.18 -8.71 -6.19
C GLU A 541 5.78 -9.56 -4.98
N ILE A 542 4.48 -9.53 -4.68
CA ILE A 542 3.81 -10.33 -3.68
C ILE A 542 3.09 -11.45 -4.43
N GLY A 543 3.69 -12.64 -4.46
CA GLY A 543 3.02 -13.82 -5.02
C GLY A 543 1.86 -14.31 -4.15
N VAL A 544 1.07 -15.24 -4.66
CA VAL A 544 -0.08 -15.86 -3.95
C VAL A 544 0.40 -16.54 -2.65
N GLU A 545 1.63 -17.04 -2.66
CA GLU A 545 2.35 -17.64 -1.53
C GLU A 545 2.66 -16.68 -0.38
N SER A 546 2.43 -15.37 -0.56
CA SER A 546 2.72 -14.33 0.43
C SER A 546 1.51 -13.94 1.26
N TRP A 547 0.45 -14.75 1.29
CA TRP A 547 -0.78 -14.50 2.07
C TRP A 547 -0.98 -15.61 3.11
N GLN A 548 -1.57 -15.28 4.26
CA GLN A 548 -1.87 -16.16 5.40
C GLN A 548 -3.36 -16.21 5.74
#